data_AF-A0A1E5VWW6-F1
#
_entry.id   AF-A0A1E5VWW6-F1
#
_cell.length_a   1.000
_cell.length_b   1.000
_cell.length_c   1.000
_cell.angle_alpha   90.00
_cell.angle_beta   90.00
_cell.angle_gamma   90.00
#
_symmetry.space_group_name_H-M   'P 1'
#
loop_
_entity.id
_entity.type
_entity.pdbx_description
1 polymer ?
#
loop_
_entity_poly.entity_id
_entity_poly.type
_entity_poly.pdbx_seq_one_letter_code
_entity_poly.pdbx_strand_id
1 'polypeptide(L)'
;MASPEPSAAGAGAGGESASQAAAVEPIRMPTVEEIKGQDIWNNCAVRSVVSGVMGGGLGVLMGLFFGALDNPIMAEEMTARQQIVYTAKQMGRRSISNAKTFAVMGLIFSAAECVVEKARAKHDTTNTAVAGCVTGGALAVKGGPKATCIGCAGFAAFSVAIEKFFDRHT
;
A
#
# COMPACT_ATOMS: atom_id res chain seq x y z
N MET A 1 -20.90 20.96 26.15
CA MET A 1 -19.80 21.34 25.24
C MET A 1 -18.97 20.10 25.07
N ALA A 2 -19.16 19.41 23.94
CA ALA A 2 -18.82 18.01 23.72
C ALA A 2 -17.90 17.87 22.49
N SER A 3 -17.02 16.87 22.57
CA SER A 3 -16.20 16.26 21.49
C SER A 3 -14.94 17.00 21.03
N PRO A 4 -13.94 16.34 20.37
CA PRO A 4 -13.74 14.87 20.16
C PRO A 4 -12.28 14.33 20.30
N GLU A 5 -12.13 13.01 20.49
CA GLU A 5 -11.08 12.16 19.88
C GLU A 5 -11.39 11.97 18.38
N PRO A 6 -10.44 11.86 17.42
CA PRO A 6 -9.61 10.65 17.26
C PRO A 6 -8.23 10.86 16.58
N SER A 7 -7.36 9.85 16.58
CA SER A 7 -6.83 9.25 15.32
C SER A 7 -5.72 8.23 15.62
N ALA A 8 -6.03 6.98 15.29
CA ALA A 8 -5.07 5.89 15.20
C ALA A 8 -4.12 6.14 14.02
N ALA A 9 -2.87 6.47 14.31
CA ALA A 9 -1.77 6.49 13.36
C ALA A 9 -0.80 5.35 13.72
N GLY A 10 -1.10 4.15 13.23
CA GLY A 10 -0.16 3.03 13.23
C GLY A 10 0.75 3.14 12.01
N ALA A 11 1.71 4.06 12.04
CA ALA A 11 2.80 4.16 11.10
C ALA A 11 4.01 3.42 11.69
N GLY A 12 4.44 2.34 11.04
CA GLY A 12 5.60 1.57 11.44
C GLY A 12 6.77 1.74 10.47
N ALA A 13 7.88 2.28 11.02
CA ALA A 13 9.31 2.12 10.69
C ALA A 13 9.77 2.45 9.26
N GLY A 14 10.89 3.14 9.00
CA GLY A 14 12.09 3.51 9.76
C GLY A 14 13.21 3.68 8.71
N GLY A 15 14.24 4.52 8.83
CA GLY A 15 14.76 5.28 9.95
C GLY A 15 15.99 6.11 9.54
N GLU A 16 16.49 6.94 10.45
CA GLU A 16 17.73 7.69 10.28
C GLU A 16 18.81 7.18 11.24
N SER A 17 19.99 6.92 10.67
CA SER A 17 21.18 6.47 11.36
C SER A 17 22.12 7.66 11.58
N ALA A 18 22.18 8.20 12.80
CA ALA A 18 23.37 8.86 13.31
C ALA A 18 23.35 8.99 14.85
N SER A 19 24.46 8.57 15.46
CA SER A 19 24.88 8.89 16.83
C SER A 19 24.23 8.11 17.97
N GLN A 20 24.97 7.12 18.49
CA GLN A 20 25.03 6.81 19.93
C GLN A 20 26.22 5.87 20.20
N ALA A 21 27.41 6.45 20.28
CA ALA A 21 28.46 5.89 21.14
C ALA A 21 28.17 6.38 22.57
N ALA A 22 28.06 5.44 23.52
CA ALA A 22 27.95 5.65 24.96
C ALA A 22 26.61 6.13 25.56
N ALA A 23 25.62 5.24 25.61
CA ALA A 23 24.67 5.12 26.72
C ALA A 23 24.06 3.71 26.70
N VAL A 24 24.40 2.85 27.66
CA VAL A 24 23.67 1.59 27.86
C VAL A 24 22.36 1.96 28.56
N GLU A 25 21.34 2.33 27.80
CA GLU A 25 19.97 2.35 28.28
C GLU A 25 19.61 0.92 28.73
N PRO A 26 18.97 0.73 29.90
CA PRO A 26 18.50 -0.58 30.29
C PRO A 26 17.51 -1.07 29.25
N ILE A 27 17.81 -2.21 28.62
CA ILE A 27 16.92 -2.88 27.67
C ILE A 27 15.61 -3.18 28.41
N ARG A 28 14.60 -2.30 28.24
CA ARG A 28 13.23 -2.54 28.67
C ARG A 28 12.74 -3.72 27.84
N MET A 29 12.72 -4.90 28.43
CA MET A 29 12.17 -6.08 27.78
C MET A 29 10.72 -5.76 27.38
N PRO A 30 10.37 -5.87 26.08
CA PRO A 30 9.00 -5.63 25.65
C PRO A 30 8.09 -6.57 26.44
N THR A 31 6.94 -6.05 26.88
CA THR A 31 5.96 -6.87 27.61
C THR A 31 5.52 -8.04 26.72
N VAL A 32 5.04 -9.14 27.31
CA VAL A 32 4.65 -10.35 26.57
C VAL A 32 3.57 -10.05 25.50
N GLU A 33 2.80 -8.97 25.70
CA GLU A 33 1.81 -8.46 24.75
C GLU A 33 2.46 -7.73 23.55
N GLU A 34 3.51 -6.94 23.77
CA GLU A 34 4.29 -6.29 22.70
C GLU A 34 5.12 -7.29 21.87
N ILE A 35 5.65 -8.34 22.50
CA ILE A 35 6.38 -9.41 21.78
C ILE A 35 5.43 -10.12 20.80
N LYS A 36 4.21 -10.45 21.25
CA LYS A 36 3.20 -11.05 20.38
C LYS A 36 2.79 -10.10 19.24
N GLY A 37 2.74 -8.80 19.50
CA GLY A 37 2.49 -7.79 18.47
C GLY A 37 3.59 -7.78 17.40
N GLN A 38 4.86 -7.78 17.83
CA GLN A 38 6.03 -7.85 16.95
C GLN A 38 6.02 -9.13 16.10
N ASP A 39 5.69 -10.28 16.68
CA ASP A 39 5.62 -11.56 15.94
C ASP A 39 4.55 -11.56 14.84
N ILE A 40 3.40 -10.93 15.08
CA ILE A 40 2.33 -10.78 14.09
C ILE A 40 2.81 -9.90 12.93
N TRP A 41 3.51 -8.80 13.20
CA TRP A 41 4.02 -7.89 12.18
C TRP A 41 5.29 -8.40 11.48
N ASN A 42 6.07 -9.24 12.15
CA ASN A 42 7.18 -9.99 11.58
C ASN A 42 6.71 -11.16 10.70
N ASN A 43 5.42 -11.52 10.75
CA ASN A 43 4.87 -12.50 9.82
C ASN A 43 4.54 -11.85 8.47
N CYS A 44 5.36 -12.15 7.46
CA CYS A 44 5.18 -11.62 6.12
C CYS A 44 3.80 -11.92 5.53
N ALA A 45 3.20 -13.08 5.87
CA ALA A 45 1.85 -13.41 5.41
C ALA A 45 0.82 -12.46 6.02
N VAL A 46 0.90 -12.20 7.33
CA VAL A 46 -0.04 -11.30 8.01
C VAL A 46 0.14 -9.86 7.54
N ARG A 47 1.38 -9.36 7.52
CA ARG A 47 1.69 -8.00 7.06
C ARG A 47 1.18 -7.76 5.62
N SER A 48 1.36 -8.73 4.73
CA SER A 48 0.89 -8.65 3.34
C SER A 48 -0.62 -8.74 3.17
N VAL A 49 -1.31 -9.52 4.02
CA VAL A 49 -2.78 -9.58 4.01
C VAL A 49 -3.36 -8.27 4.51
N VAL A 50 -2.83 -7.73 5.60
CA VAL A 50 -3.27 -6.45 6.16
C VAL A 50 -3.05 -5.31 5.15
N SER A 51 -1.86 -5.26 4.51
CA SER A 51 -1.58 -4.27 3.46
C SER A 51 -2.49 -4.45 2.25
N GLY A 52 -2.79 -5.69 1.85
CA GLY A 52 -3.71 -5.99 0.75
C GLY A 52 -5.14 -5.55 1.04
N VAL A 53 -5.64 -5.76 2.27
CA VAL A 53 -6.97 -5.30 2.69
C VAL A 53 -7.02 -3.77 2.71
N MET A 54 -6.00 -3.12 3.26
CA MET A 54 -5.91 -1.66 3.31
C MET A 54 -5.84 -1.05 1.91
N GLY A 55 -5.01 -1.62 1.02
CA GLY A 55 -4.94 -1.25 -0.39
C GLY A 55 -6.26 -1.48 -1.12
N GLY A 56 -6.92 -2.60 -0.89
CA GLY A 56 -8.24 -2.90 -1.45
C GLY A 56 -9.30 -1.87 -1.04
N GLY A 57 -9.32 -1.47 0.23
CA GLY A 57 -10.21 -0.43 0.75
C GLY A 57 -9.98 0.92 0.06
N LEU A 58 -8.72 1.33 -0.09
CA LEU A 58 -8.35 2.53 -0.85
C LEU A 58 -8.78 2.42 -2.32
N GLY A 59 -8.64 1.25 -2.93
CA GLY A 59 -9.05 1.00 -4.31
C GLY A 59 -10.57 1.07 -4.52
N VAL A 60 -11.36 0.62 -3.54
CA VAL A 60 -12.83 0.80 -3.55
C VAL A 60 -13.18 2.28 -3.53
N LEU A 61 -12.60 3.02 -2.58
CA LEU A 61 -12.83 4.45 -2.40
C LEU A 61 -12.44 5.23 -3.66
N MET A 62 -11.25 4.97 -4.21
CA MET A 62 -10.76 5.64 -5.41
C MET A 62 -11.59 5.28 -6.65
N GLY A 63 -12.05 4.03 -6.76
CA GLY A 63 -12.93 3.60 -7.84
C GLY A 63 -14.35 4.16 -7.76
N LEU A 64 -14.86 4.37 -6.55
CA LEU A 64 -16.13 5.04 -6.33
C LEU A 64 -16.01 6.54 -6.66
N PHE A 65 -14.93 7.18 -6.21
CA PHE A 65 -14.66 8.60 -6.47
C PHE A 65 -14.54 8.90 -7.97
N PHE A 66 -13.67 8.18 -8.69
CA PHE A 66 -13.56 8.37 -10.14
C PHE A 66 -14.82 7.94 -10.90
N GLY A 67 -15.51 6.90 -10.42
CA GLY A 67 -16.79 6.50 -11.00
C GLY A 67 -17.92 7.53 -10.82
N ALA A 68 -17.82 8.41 -9.82
CA ALA A 68 -18.76 9.52 -9.63
C ALA A 68 -18.40 10.75 -10.49
N LEU A 69 -17.13 10.90 -10.85
CA LEU A 69 -16.65 11.99 -11.72
C LEU A 69 -16.86 11.71 -13.22
N ASP A 70 -16.95 10.43 -13.62
CA ASP A 70 -17.31 10.05 -14.99
C ASP A 70 -18.78 10.42 -15.28
N ASN A 71 -18.99 11.48 -16.07
CA ASN A 71 -20.32 11.93 -16.48
C ASN A 71 -20.95 10.95 -17.50
N PRO A 72 -22.14 10.39 -17.25
CA PRO A 72 -22.80 9.44 -18.16
C PRO A 72 -23.47 10.18 -19.33
N ILE A 73 -22.68 10.73 -20.26
CA ILE A 73 -23.21 11.43 -21.46
C ILE A 73 -23.85 10.46 -22.47
N MET A 74 -23.69 9.14 -22.30
CA MET A 74 -24.19 8.12 -23.23
C MET A 74 -25.58 7.54 -22.87
N ALA A 75 -26.38 8.23 -22.06
CA ALA A 75 -27.61 7.68 -21.47
C ALA A 75 -28.91 8.33 -21.98
N GLU A 76 -28.89 9.00 -23.12
CA GLU A 76 -30.01 9.81 -23.60
C GLU A 76 -31.24 8.99 -24.07
N GLU A 77 -31.12 7.66 -24.20
CA GLU A 77 -32.23 6.75 -24.54
C GLU A 77 -32.80 5.92 -23.36
N MET A 78 -32.31 6.08 -22.13
CA MET A 78 -32.68 5.21 -21.02
C MET A 78 -33.56 5.91 -19.99
N THR A 79 -34.55 5.20 -19.42
CA THR A 79 -35.35 5.71 -18.30
C THR A 79 -34.44 6.07 -17.12
N ALA A 80 -34.68 7.17 -16.40
CA ALA A 80 -33.84 7.63 -15.29
C ALA A 80 -33.50 6.53 -14.25
N ARG A 81 -34.42 5.58 -14.02
CA ARG A 81 -34.18 4.41 -13.17
C ARG A 81 -33.18 3.43 -13.78
N GLN A 82 -33.23 3.19 -15.08
CA GLN A 82 -32.27 2.33 -15.79
C GLN A 82 -30.90 2.99 -15.85
N GLN A 83 -30.81 4.31 -16.02
CA GLN A 83 -29.55 5.05 -15.98
C GLN A 83 -28.90 4.95 -14.59
N ILE A 84 -29.65 5.17 -13.50
CA ILE A 84 -29.13 5.04 -12.14
C ILE A 84 -28.65 3.60 -11.87
N VAL A 85 -29.44 2.59 -12.23
CA VAL A 85 -29.07 1.18 -12.02
C VAL A 85 -27.84 0.79 -12.88
N TYR A 86 -27.78 1.26 -14.13
CA TYR A 86 -26.66 0.99 -15.02
C TYR A 86 -25.38 1.68 -14.55
N THR A 87 -25.45 2.96 -14.18
CA THR A 87 -24.33 3.72 -13.61
C THR A 87 -23.86 3.10 -12.30
N ALA A 88 -24.76 2.74 -11.39
CA ALA A 88 -24.39 2.06 -10.14
C ALA A 88 -23.70 0.72 -10.40
N LYS A 89 -24.18 -0.06 -11.39
CA LYS A 89 -23.58 -1.35 -11.76
C LYS A 89 -22.21 -1.16 -12.42
N GLN A 90 -22.05 -0.16 -13.28
CA GLN A 90 -20.78 0.16 -13.94
C GLN A 90 -19.75 0.68 -12.94
N MET A 91 -20.16 1.60 -12.07
CA MET A 91 -19.37 2.13 -10.96
C MET A 91 -18.93 1.02 -10.02
N GLY A 92 -19.84 0.12 -9.64
CA GLY A 92 -19.52 -1.04 -8.80
C GLY A 92 -18.51 -1.99 -9.46
N ARG A 93 -18.69 -2.33 -10.75
CA ARG A 93 -17.73 -3.19 -11.47
C ARG A 93 -16.34 -2.55 -11.55
N ARG A 94 -16.28 -1.24 -11.81
CA ARG A 94 -15.01 -0.49 -11.89
C ARG A 94 -14.34 -0.39 -10.51
N SER A 95 -15.11 -0.10 -9.47
CA SER A 95 -14.63 -0.06 -8.08
C SER A 95 -14.06 -1.40 -7.65
N ILE A 96 -14.75 -2.52 -7.93
CA ILE A 96 -14.23 -3.87 -7.64
C ILE A 96 -12.96 -4.18 -8.43
N SER A 97 -12.86 -3.75 -9.69
CA SER A 97 -11.64 -3.93 -10.47
C SER A 97 -10.47 -3.14 -9.89
N ASN A 98 -10.69 -1.89 -9.49
CA ASN A 98 -9.68 -1.05 -8.87
C ASN A 98 -9.24 -1.63 -7.52
N ALA A 99 -10.20 -2.03 -6.67
CA ALA A 99 -9.92 -2.69 -5.40
C ALA A 99 -9.02 -3.91 -5.57
N LYS A 100 -9.25 -4.76 -6.58
CA LYS A 100 -8.38 -5.89 -6.89
C LYS A 100 -6.96 -5.47 -7.23
N THR A 101 -6.80 -4.45 -8.10
CA THR A 101 -5.48 -3.95 -8.46
C THR A 101 -4.72 -3.42 -7.25
N PHE A 102 -5.35 -2.57 -6.44
CA PHE A 102 -4.71 -2.00 -5.25
C PHE A 102 -4.45 -3.03 -4.15
N ALA A 103 -5.34 -4.02 -3.99
CA ALA A 103 -5.11 -5.12 -3.06
C ALA A 103 -3.91 -5.98 -3.47
N VAL A 104 -3.80 -6.32 -4.76
CA VAL A 104 -2.66 -7.10 -5.29
C VAL A 104 -1.36 -6.29 -5.23
N MET A 105 -1.40 -5.01 -5.57
CA MET A 105 -0.27 -4.09 -5.42
C MET A 105 0.24 -4.07 -3.97
N GLY A 106 -0.66 -3.83 -3.01
CA GLY A 106 -0.31 -3.74 -1.58
C GLY A 106 0.20 -5.06 -1.00
N LEU A 107 -0.37 -6.19 -1.44
CA LEU A 107 0.08 -7.52 -1.03
C LEU A 107 1.50 -7.79 -1.52
N ILE A 108 1.76 -7.60 -2.82
CA ILE A 108 3.09 -7.90 -3.40
C ILE A 108 4.15 -6.98 -2.81
N PHE A 109 3.84 -5.69 -2.67
CA PHE A 109 4.77 -4.71 -2.11
C PHE A 109 5.20 -5.07 -0.69
N SER A 110 4.22 -5.32 0.20
CA SER A 110 4.51 -5.68 1.58
C SER A 110 5.17 -7.05 1.73
N ALA A 111 4.81 -8.02 0.88
CA ALA A 111 5.45 -9.34 0.86
C ALA A 111 6.91 -9.23 0.44
N ALA A 112 7.19 -8.46 -0.62
CA ALA A 112 8.54 -8.26 -1.12
C ALA A 112 9.41 -7.53 -0.10
N GLU A 113 8.91 -6.46 0.54
CA GLU A 113 9.63 -5.79 1.62
C GLU A 113 9.93 -6.75 2.77
N CYS A 114 8.92 -7.43 3.31
CA CYS A 114 9.13 -8.33 4.45
C CYS A 114 10.10 -9.47 4.15
N VAL A 115 10.06 -10.06 2.94
CA VAL A 115 11.00 -11.11 2.54
C VAL A 115 12.43 -10.57 2.44
N VAL A 116 12.60 -9.38 1.84
CA VAL A 116 13.92 -8.76 1.68
C VAL A 116 14.47 -8.30 3.03
N GLU A 117 13.64 -7.75 3.90
CA GLU A 117 13.98 -7.39 5.28
C GLU A 117 14.43 -8.61 6.08
N LYS A 118 13.70 -9.74 5.99
CA LYS A 118 14.12 -10.99 6.65
C LYS A 118 15.43 -11.54 6.12
N ALA A 119 15.68 -11.39 4.83
CA ALA A 119 16.91 -11.87 4.21
C ALA A 119 18.13 -11.00 4.57
N ARG A 120 17.95 -9.67 4.69
CA ARG A 120 19.05 -8.72 4.88
C ARG A 120 19.17 -8.17 6.30
N ALA A 121 18.18 -8.41 7.16
CA ALA A 121 18.08 -7.92 8.53
C ALA A 121 18.29 -6.39 8.66
N LYS A 122 17.95 -5.65 7.60
CA LYS A 122 18.06 -4.19 7.52
C LYS A 122 16.90 -3.63 6.71
N HIS A 123 16.40 -2.47 7.12
CA HIS A 123 15.48 -1.65 6.35
C HIS A 123 16.28 -0.51 5.73
N ASP A 124 16.42 -0.53 4.41
CA ASP A 124 17.14 0.48 3.65
C ASP A 124 16.33 0.83 2.40
N THR A 125 16.49 2.04 1.87
CA THR A 125 15.83 2.52 0.64
C THR A 125 16.03 1.58 -0.56
N THR A 126 17.12 0.82 -0.59
CA THR A 126 17.38 -0.17 -1.64
C THR A 126 16.43 -1.36 -1.58
N ASN A 127 15.99 -1.78 -0.39
CA ASN A 127 15.02 -2.87 -0.24
C ASN A 127 13.64 -2.40 -0.74
N THR A 128 13.26 -1.18 -0.40
CA THR A 128 12.03 -0.52 -0.88
C THR A 128 12.03 -0.33 -2.40
N ALA A 129 13.19 0.01 -2.99
CA ALA A 129 13.36 0.07 -4.44
C ALA A 129 13.16 -1.30 -5.12
N VAL A 130 13.72 -2.37 -4.53
CA VAL A 130 13.55 -3.75 -5.03
C VAL A 130 12.10 -4.19 -4.88
N ALA A 131 11.46 -3.94 -3.74
CA ALA A 131 10.05 -4.24 -3.53
C ALA A 131 9.15 -3.50 -4.53
N GLY A 132 9.43 -2.22 -4.79
CA GLY A 132 8.80 -1.43 -5.84
C GLY A 132 8.98 -2.07 -7.22
N CYS A 133 10.21 -2.41 -7.61
CA CYS A 133 10.49 -3.07 -8.88
C CYS A 133 9.74 -4.40 -9.03
N VAL A 134 9.76 -5.25 -8.01
CA VAL A 134 9.08 -6.56 -8.00
C VAL A 134 7.57 -6.36 -8.16
N THR A 135 7.00 -5.41 -7.45
CA THR A 135 5.57 -5.08 -7.54
C THR A 135 5.20 -4.59 -8.94
N GLY A 136 5.90 -3.57 -9.44
CA GLY A 136 5.64 -3.02 -10.78
C GLY A 136 5.88 -4.03 -11.90
N GLY A 137 6.91 -4.87 -11.77
CA GLY A 137 7.21 -5.95 -12.70
C GLY A 137 6.16 -7.05 -12.71
N ALA A 138 5.72 -7.50 -11.52
CA ALA A 138 4.70 -8.54 -11.37
C ALA A 138 3.36 -8.12 -11.99
N LEU A 139 3.00 -6.85 -11.87
CA LEU A 139 1.73 -6.34 -12.40
C LEU A 139 1.76 -6.11 -13.90
N ALA A 140 2.94 -5.81 -14.45
CA ALA A 140 3.15 -5.64 -15.88
C ALA A 140 3.54 -6.93 -16.62
N VAL A 141 3.60 -8.09 -15.93
CA VAL A 141 4.06 -9.36 -16.52
C VAL A 141 3.25 -9.77 -17.77
N LYS A 142 1.94 -9.49 -17.77
CA LYS A 142 1.05 -9.79 -18.92
C LYS A 142 1.27 -8.85 -20.12
N GLY A 143 1.94 -7.72 -19.92
CA GLY A 143 2.27 -6.75 -20.98
C GLY A 143 3.55 -7.08 -21.74
N GLY A 144 4.22 -8.20 -21.42
CA GLY A 144 5.49 -8.61 -22.03
C GLY A 144 6.72 -7.92 -21.41
N PRO A 145 7.93 -8.29 -21.85
CA PRO A 145 9.18 -7.92 -21.16
C PRO A 145 9.42 -6.42 -21.13
N LYS A 146 9.06 -5.68 -22.20
CA LYS A 146 9.21 -4.23 -22.25
C LYS A 146 8.32 -3.54 -21.20
N ALA A 147 7.06 -3.98 -21.07
CA ALA A 147 6.15 -3.45 -20.06
C ALA A 147 6.62 -3.79 -18.65
N THR A 148 7.15 -5.00 -18.42
CA THR A 148 7.75 -5.41 -17.14
C THR A 148 8.94 -4.52 -16.76
N CYS A 149 9.86 -4.22 -17.69
CA CYS A 149 10.99 -3.34 -17.42
C CYS A 149 10.54 -1.92 -17.08
N ILE A 150 9.59 -1.36 -17.83
CA ILE A 150 9.04 -0.02 -17.56
C ILE A 150 8.31 -0.01 -16.22
N GLY A 151 7.51 -1.04 -15.93
CA GLY A 151 6.79 -1.19 -14.66
C GLY A 151 7.74 -1.28 -13.47
N CYS A 152 8.78 -2.11 -13.56
CA CYS A 152 9.81 -2.21 -12.53
C CYS A 152 10.51 -0.86 -12.30
N ALA A 153 10.98 -0.20 -13.37
CA ALA A 153 11.70 1.07 -13.25
C ALA A 153 10.80 2.18 -12.67
N GLY A 154 9.55 2.26 -13.12
CA GLY A 154 8.58 3.26 -12.65
C GLY A 154 8.23 3.07 -11.17
N PHE A 155 7.89 1.85 -10.75
CA PHE A 155 7.56 1.59 -9.35
C PHE A 155 8.78 1.69 -8.43
N ALA A 156 9.97 1.26 -8.86
CA ALA A 156 11.19 1.44 -8.09
C ALA A 156 11.49 2.93 -7.86
N ALA A 157 11.42 3.75 -8.92
CA ALA A 157 11.64 5.18 -8.82
C ALA A 157 10.60 5.86 -7.93
N PHE A 158 9.32 5.49 -8.06
CA PHE A 158 8.24 6.02 -7.23
C PHE A 158 8.44 5.67 -5.75
N SER A 159 8.75 4.42 -5.43
CA SER A 159 9.00 3.99 -4.05
C SER A 159 10.18 4.74 -3.43
N VAL A 160 11.29 4.91 -4.15
CA VAL A 160 12.45 5.70 -3.66
C VAL A 160 12.09 7.17 -3.47
N ALA A 161 11.28 7.74 -4.37
CA ALA A 161 10.88 9.14 -4.27
C ALA A 161 10.00 9.40 -3.04
N ILE A 162 9.08 8.48 -2.73
CA ILE A 162 8.23 8.55 -1.54
C ILE A 162 9.07 8.39 -0.27
N GLU A 163 9.97 7.42 -0.23
CA GLU A 163 10.85 7.23 0.94
C GLU A 163 11.68 8.48 1.23
N LYS A 164 12.33 9.03 0.19
CA LYS A 164 13.07 10.30 0.31
C LYS A 164 12.19 11.47 0.69
N PHE A 165 10.93 11.48 0.29
CA PHE A 165 10.01 12.53 0.68
C PHE A 165 9.66 12.44 2.17
N PHE A 166 9.43 11.23 2.69
CA PHE A 166 9.18 11.02 4.12
C PHE A 166 10.41 11.30 4.98
N ASP A 167 11.60 10.87 4.55
CA ASP A 167 12.88 11.17 5.22
C ASP A 167 13.17 12.67 5.29
N ARG A 168 12.65 13.46 4.35
CA ARG A 168 12.86 14.92 4.31
C ARG A 168 11.89 15.69 5.20
N HIS A 169 10.77 15.10 5.56
CA HIS A 169 9.65 15.76 6.24
C HIS A 169 9.36 15.23 7.65
N THR A 170 10.13 14.23 8.08
CA THR A 170 10.16 13.73 9.47
C THR A 170 11.44 14.25 10.13
#